data_AF-A0A0U2T8K1-F1
#
_entry.id   AF-A0A0U2T8K1-F1
#
_cell.length_a   1.000
_cell.length_b   1.000
_cell.length_c   1.000
_cell.angle_alpha   90.00
_cell.angle_beta   90.00
_cell.angle_gamma   90.00
#
_symmetry.space_group_name_H-M   'P 1'
#
loop_
_entity.id
_entity.type
_entity.pdbx_description
1 polymer ?
#
loop_
_entity_poly.entity_id
_entity_poly.type
_entity_poly.pdbx_seq_one_letter_code
_entity_poly.pdbx_strand_id
1 'polypeptide(L)' 'MSEPQLTGLAKTFNSVTFTGRANVAKATYAGIILIVAAVKAKNAMKG' A
#
# COMPACT_ATOMS: atom_id res chain seq x y z
N MET A 1 -27.93 8.81 9.35
CA MET A 1 -26.72 7.98 9.13
C MET A 1 -25.53 8.92 9.21
N SER A 2 -24.69 8.78 10.23
CA SER A 2 -23.49 9.60 10.41
C SER A 2 -22.42 9.09 9.43
N GLU A 3 -21.97 9.95 8.51
CA GLU A 3 -20.89 9.61 7.57
C GLU A 3 -19.64 9.16 8.35
N PRO A 4 -18.96 8.05 7.97
CA PRO A 4 -17.78 7.59 8.68
C PRO A 4 -16.69 8.66 8.66
N GLN A 5 -16.43 9.26 9.83
CA GLN A 5 -15.33 10.21 10.02
C GLN A 5 -14.02 9.43 10.08
N LEU A 6 -13.43 9.19 8.90
CA LEU A 6 -12.16 8.52 8.77
C LEU A 6 -11.06 9.42 9.36
N THR A 7 -10.37 8.93 10.39
CA THR A 7 -9.28 9.64 11.07
C THR A 7 -7.96 8.87 10.93
N GLY A 8 -6.84 9.56 11.16
CA GLY A 8 -5.51 8.97 11.10
C GLY A 8 -5.20 8.27 9.78
N LEU A 9 -4.63 7.06 9.85
CA LEU A 9 -4.26 6.27 8.68
C LEU A 9 -5.47 5.88 7.82
N ALA A 10 -6.64 5.68 8.43
CA ALA A 10 -7.86 5.37 7.70
C ALA A 10 -8.33 6.54 6.83
N LYS A 11 -7.97 7.79 7.16
CA LYS A 11 -8.25 8.94 6.27
C LYS A 11 -7.46 8.85 4.96
N THR A 12 -6.22 8.38 5.04
CA THR A 12 -5.30 8.29 3.90
C THR A 12 -5.46 6.99 3.14
N PHE A 13 -5.68 5.87 3.83
CA PHE A 13 -5.80 4.53 3.28
C PHE A 13 -7.17 3.96 3.65
N ASN A 14 -8.13 4.08 2.74
CA ASN A 14 -9.47 3.51 2.89
C ASN A 14 -10.02 3.10 1.53
N SER A 15 -11.07 2.28 1.55
CA SER A 15 -11.78 1.85 0.35
C SER A 15 -12.93 2.80 -0.07
N VAL A 16 -13.27 3.78 0.78
CA VAL A 16 -14.51 4.56 0.68
C VAL A 16 -14.34 5.78 -0.23
N THR A 17 -13.29 6.58 -0.02
CA THR A 17 -13.02 7.77 -0.82
C THR A 17 -12.13 7.46 -2.02
N PHE A 18 -12.23 8.26 -3.07
CA PHE A 18 -11.39 8.09 -4.27
C PHE A 18 -9.89 8.22 -3.93
N THR A 19 -9.55 9.22 -3.10
CA THR A 19 -8.17 9.43 -2.61
C THR A 19 -7.68 8.26 -1.76
N GLY A 20 -8.53 7.72 -0.88
CA GLY A 20 -8.22 6.53 -0.09
C GLY A 20 -7.86 5.34 -0.96
N ARG A 21 -8.72 5.05 -1.96
CA ARG A 21 -8.50 3.94 -2.90
C ARG A 21 -7.21 4.12 -3.71
N ALA A 22 -6.94 5.34 -4.18
CA ALA A 22 -5.72 5.64 -4.93
C ALA A 22 -4.46 5.42 -4.08
N ASN A 23 -4.47 5.80 -2.81
CA ASN A 23 -3.33 5.60 -1.91
C ASN A 23 -3.12 4.13 -1.56
N VAL A 24 -4.20 3.38 -1.33
CA VAL A 24 -4.11 1.91 -1.13
C VAL A 24 -3.50 1.25 -2.37
N ALA A 25 -3.97 1.59 -3.58
CA ALA A 25 -3.42 1.04 -4.81
C ALA A 25 -1.92 1.34 -4.95
N LYS A 26 -1.50 2.59 -4.72
CA LYS A 26 -0.09 2.99 -4.74
C LYS A 26 0.74 2.20 -3.73
N ALA A 27 0.24 2.04 -2.50
CA ALA A 27 0.91 1.27 -1.46
C ALA A 27 1.06 -0.21 -1.85
N THR A 28 0.05 -0.82 -2.46
CA THR A 28 0.11 -2.20 -2.95
C THR A 28 1.18 -2.37 -4.02
N TYR A 29 1.21 -1.50 -5.05
CA TYR A 29 2.23 -1.58 -6.10
C TYR A 29 3.64 -1.39 -5.55
N ALA A 30 3.83 -0.39 -4.67
CA ALA A 30 5.13 -0.17 -4.03
C ALA A 30 5.56 -1.40 -3.21
N GLY A 31 4.65 -1.99 -2.44
CA GLY A 31 4.90 -3.20 -1.65
C GLY A 31 5.34 -4.38 -2.51
N ILE A 32 4.64 -4.65 -3.62
CA ILE A 32 5.00 -5.73 -4.55
C ILE A 32 6.38 -5.50 -5.16
N ILE A 33 6.68 -4.28 -5.61
CA ILE A 33 7.99 -3.94 -6.20
C ILE A 33 9.11 -4.19 -5.19
N LEU A 34 8.93 -3.75 -3.94
CA LEU A 34 9.92 -3.94 -2.88
C LEU A 34 10.13 -5.41 -2.55
N ILE A 35 9.06 -6.21 -2.47
CA ILE A 35 9.17 -7.66 -2.24
C ILE A 35 9.95 -8.33 -3.37
N VAL A 36 9.64 -8.01 -4.62
CA VAL A 36 10.34 -8.57 -5.79
C VAL A 36 11.82 -8.17 -5.77
N ALA A 37 12.13 -6.90 -5.48
CA ALA A 37 13.50 -6.43 -5.37
C ALA A 37 14.28 -7.15 -4.25
N ALA A 38 13.66 -7.31 -3.08
CA ALA A 38 14.27 -8.00 -1.94
C ALA A 38 14.54 -9.49 -2.25
N VAL A 39 13.61 -10.18 -2.90
CA VAL A 39 13.80 -11.58 -3.33
C VAL A 39 14.93 -11.69 -4.35
N LYS A 40 14.98 -10.79 -5.33
CA LYS A 40 16.07 -10.75 -6.32
C LYS A 40 17.43 -10.52 -5.66
N ALA A 41 17.52 -9.52 -4.77
CA ALA A 41 18.75 -9.22 -4.04
C ALA A 41 19.21 -10.42 -3.20
N LYS A 42 18.28 -11.06 -2.48
CA LYS A 42 18.56 -12.27 -1.68
C LYS A 42 19.10 -13.42 -2.54
N ASN A 43 18.56 -13.62 -3.73
CA ASN A 43 19.03 -14.69 -4.62
C ASN A 43 20.41 -14.37 -5.22
N ALA A 44 20.69 -13.10 -5.54
CA ALA A 44 22.00 -12.68 -6.03
C ALA A 44 23.12 -12.86 -5.00
N MET A 45 22.83 -12.71 -3.71
CA MET A 45 23.80 -12.92 -2.62
C MET A 45 24.06 -14.40 -2.29
N LYS A 46 23.29 -15.32 -2.89
CA LYS A 46 23.41 -16.77 -2.64
C LYS A 46 24.24 -17.51 -3.70
N GLY A 47 24.54 -16.86 -4.82
CA GLY A 47 25.47 -17.36 -5.84
C GLY A 47 26.86 -16.84 -5.58
#